data_AF-A0A383EC82-F1
#
_entry.id   AF-A0A383EC82-F1
#
_cell.length_a   1.000
_cell.length_b   1.000
_cell.length_c   1.000
_cell.angle_alpha   90.00
_cell.angle_beta   90.00
_cell.angle_gamma   90.00
#
_symmetry.space_group_name_H-M   'P 1'
#
loop_
_entity.id
_entity.type
_entity.pdbx_description
1 polymer ?
#
loop_
_entity_poly.entity_id
_entity_poly.type
_entity_poly.pdbx_seq_one_letter_code
_entity_poly.pdbx_strand_id
1 'polypeptide(L)' 'VLEDGIIKEGSYNIERGVGVRAISGEKTGFAYSDEISEEALTKACKAARGIAPSGGSQQVASLGQKPVQARYSENNP' A
#
# COMPACT_ATOMS: atom_id res chain seq x y z
N VAL A 1 -29.47 31.31 -0.65
CA VAL A 1 -29.73 32.78 -0.56
C VAL A 1 -31.23 33.01 -0.62
N LEU A 2 -31.79 33.91 0.20
CA LEU A 2 -33.23 34.12 0.35
C LEU A 2 -33.60 35.49 -0.24
N GLU A 3 -34.59 35.54 -1.13
CA GLU A 3 -35.07 36.77 -1.77
C GLU A 3 -36.59 36.70 -1.90
N ASP A 4 -37.31 37.78 -1.58
CA ASP A 4 -38.77 37.89 -1.64
C ASP A 4 -39.57 36.76 -0.95
N GLY A 5 -39.05 36.22 0.15
CA GLY A 5 -39.72 35.14 0.90
C GLY A 5 -39.71 33.78 0.21
N ILE A 6 -39.01 33.64 -0.92
CA ILE A 6 -38.86 32.41 -1.68
C ILE A 6 -37.42 31.91 -1.50
N ILE A 7 -37.28 30.65 -1.08
CA ILE A 7 -35.98 29.99 -0.98
C ILE A 7 -35.49 29.73 -2.40
N LYS A 8 -34.47 30.48 -2.85
CA LYS A 8 -33.87 30.28 -4.18
C LYS A 8 -32.93 29.07 -4.21
N GLU A 9 -32.18 28.84 -3.13
CA GLU A 9 -31.29 27.68 -3.00
C GLU A 9 -31.11 27.32 -1.51
N GLY A 10 -31.17 26.01 -1.22
CA GLY A 10 -30.75 25.41 0.03
C GLY A 10 -29.77 24.27 -0.26
N SER A 11 -28.56 24.36 0.31
CA SER A 11 -27.57 23.29 0.21
C SER A 11 -27.57 22.45 1.48
N TYR A 12 -27.58 21.13 1.31
CA TYR A 12 -27.43 20.18 2.41
C TYR A 12 -26.22 19.30 2.09
N ASN A 13 -25.09 19.63 2.71
CA ASN A 13 -23.85 18.86 2.52
C ASN A 13 -23.61 18.01 3.77
N ILE A 14 -23.55 16.70 3.61
CA ILE A 14 -23.07 15.78 4.64
C ILE A 14 -21.66 15.38 4.22
N GLU A 15 -20.65 15.97 4.85
CA GLU A 15 -19.27 15.53 4.70
C GLU A 15 -19.03 14.32 5.61
N ARG A 16 -18.93 13.15 4.99
CA ARG A 16 -18.61 11.89 5.65
C ARG A 16 -17.59 11.16 4.82
N GLY A 17 -16.76 10.35 5.44
CA GLY A 17 -15.71 9.67 4.72
C GLY A 17 -15.05 8.58 5.54
N VAL A 18 -14.14 7.86 4.89
CA VAL A 18 -13.35 6.79 5.50
C VAL A 18 -11.86 7.04 5.27
N GLY A 19 -11.04 6.71 6.26
CA GLY A 19 -9.59 6.74 6.18
C GLY A 19 -9.01 5.37 6.47
N VAL A 20 -8.06 4.92 5.65
CA VAL A 20 -7.40 3.62 5.79
C VAL A 20 -5.91 3.82 6.03
N ARG A 21 -5.37 3.12 7.02
CA ARG A 21 -3.92 3.06 7.31
C ARG A 21 -3.42 1.63 7.15
N ALA A 22 -2.50 1.42 6.22
CA ALA A 22 -1.81 0.15 6.02
C ALA A 22 -0.38 0.22 6.57
N ILE A 23 0.07 -0.84 7.24
CA ILE A 23 1.43 -0.94 7.79
C ILE A 23 2.07 -2.23 7.25
N SER A 24 3.26 -2.13 6.69
CA SER A 24 4.04 -3.27 6.18
C SER A 24 5.50 -3.13 6.59
N GLY A 25 5.88 -3.83 7.66
CA GLY A 25 7.20 -3.63 8.29
C GLY A 25 7.33 -2.19 8.77
N GLU A 26 8.30 -1.46 8.21
CA GLU A 26 8.56 -0.05 8.53
C GLU A 26 7.78 0.93 7.62
N LYS A 27 7.12 0.44 6.56
CA LYS A 27 6.38 1.28 5.61
C LYS A 27 4.95 1.51 6.09
N THR A 28 4.46 2.74 5.95
CA THR A 28 3.07 3.10 6.23
C THR A 28 2.43 3.72 5.00
N GLY A 29 1.20 3.31 4.68
CA GLY A 29 0.38 3.84 3.60
C GLY A 29 -0.94 4.38 4.12
N PHE A 30 -1.44 5.43 3.47
CA PHE A 30 -2.68 6.10 3.83
C PHE A 30 -3.56 6.26 2.59
N ALA A 31 -4.87 6.13 2.76
CA ALA A 31 -5.87 6.45 1.75
C ALA A 31 -7.11 7.03 2.42
N TYR A 32 -7.81 7.90 1.70
CA TYR A 32 -9.03 8.57 2.17
C TYR A 32 -10.11 8.50 1.10
N SER A 33 -11.37 8.53 1.51
CA SER A 33 -12.54 8.72 0.66
C SER A 33 -13.56 9.58 1.38
N ASP A 34 -14.28 10.38 0.60
CA ASP A 34 -15.42 11.23 0.94
C ASP A 34 -16.78 10.50 0.84
N GLU A 35 -16.74 9.17 0.77
CA GLU A 35 -17.92 8.32 0.76
C GLU A 35 -17.75 7.18 1.77
N ILE A 36 -18.83 6.83 2.47
CA ILE A 36 -18.89 5.64 3.33
C ILE A 36 -19.70 4.58 2.60
N SER A 37 -19.05 3.86 1.70
CA SER A 37 -19.60 2.69 1.00
C SER A 37 -18.58 1.56 0.93
N GLU A 38 -19.06 0.33 0.67
CA GLU A 38 -18.19 -0.84 0.54
C GLU A 38 -17.18 -0.68 -0.60
N GLU A 39 -17.59 -0.05 -1.71
CA GLU A 39 -16.72 0.22 -2.85
C GLU A 39 -15.63 1.23 -2.48
N ALA A 40 -16.00 2.34 -1.85
CA ALA A 40 -15.08 3.36 -1.36
C ALA A 40 -14.05 2.76 -0.38
N LEU A 41 -14.53 1.92 0.55
CA LEU A 41 -13.68 1.22 1.51
C LEU A 41 -12.68 0.29 0.81
N THR A 42 -13.16 -0.50 -0.16
CA THR A 42 -12.33 -1.44 -0.93
C THR A 42 -11.27 -0.70 -1.76
N LYS A 43 -11.65 0.41 -2.40
CA LYS A 43 -10.72 1.27 -3.16
C LYS A 43 -9.66 1.88 -2.25
N ALA A 44 -10.05 2.44 -1.11
CA ALA A 44 -9.13 3.01 -0.13
C ALA A 44 -8.16 1.94 0.41
N CYS A 45 -8.66 0.75 0.74
CA CYS A 45 -7.81 -0.38 1.15
C CYS A 45 -6.81 -0.80 0.07
N LYS A 46 -7.24 -0.92 -1.20
CA LYS A 46 -6.35 -1.25 -2.32
C LYS A 46 -5.26 -0.20 -2.52
N ALA A 47 -5.62 1.09 -2.43
CA ALA A 47 -4.69 2.20 -2.55
C ALA A 47 -3.68 2.20 -1.39
N ALA A 48 -4.14 2.12 -0.14
CA ALA A 48 -3.27 2.09 1.03
C ALA A 48 -2.32 0.88 1.02
N ARG A 49 -2.79 -0.29 0.54
CA ARG A 49 -1.98 -1.51 0.42
C ARG A 49 -0.85 -1.40 -0.61
N GLY A 50 -0.85 -0.41 -1.51
CA GLY A 50 0.22 -0.21 -2.49
C GLY A 50 1.63 -0.06 -1.89
N ILE A 51 1.72 0.25 -0.59
CA ILE A 51 2.99 0.31 0.16
C ILE A 51 3.61 -1.06 0.46
N ALA A 52 2.81 -2.13 0.39
CA ALA A 52 3.29 -3.48 0.64
C ALA A 52 4.17 -3.94 -0.54
N PRO A 53 5.25 -4.71 -0.29
CA PRO A 53 6.12 -5.19 -1.34
C PRO A 53 5.33 -5.98 -2.40
N SER A 54 5.34 -5.49 -3.63
CA SER A 54 4.84 -6.19 -4.81
C SER A 54 5.83 -7.30 -5.17
N GLY A 55 5.71 -8.45 -4.51
CA GLY A 55 6.63 -9.56 -4.74
C GLY A 55 6.48 -10.80 -3.86
N GLY A 56 5.66 -10.77 -2.80
CA GLY A 56 5.51 -11.91 -1.89
C GLY A 56 6.83 -12.34 -1.23
N SER A 57 6.84 -13.50 -0.58
CA SER A 57 8.09 -14.12 -0.13
C SER A 57 8.83 -14.67 -1.34
N GLN A 58 9.84 -13.94 -1.82
CA GLN A 58 10.76 -14.50 -2.81
C GLN A 58 11.61 -15.56 -2.13
N GLN A 59 11.40 -16.82 -2.52
CA GLN A 59 12.31 -17.92 -2.22
C GLN A 59 13.64 -17.61 -2.93
N VAL A 60 14.59 -17.04 -2.19
CA VAL A 60 15.95 -16.85 -2.70
C VAL A 60 16.58 -18.24 -2.80
N ALA A 61 16.99 -18.64 -4.00
CA ALA A 61 17.66 -19.93 -4.18
C ALA A 61 18.91 -20.00 -3.30
N SER A 62 19.07 -21.11 -2.58
CA SER A 62 20.27 -21.39 -1.78
C SER A 62 21.50 -21.32 -2.69
N LEU A 63 22.54 -20.62 -2.24
CA LEU A 63 23.83 -20.58 -2.93
C LEU A 63 24.37 -22.00 -3.06
N GLY A 64 24.32 -22.57 -4.27
CA GLY A 64 24.88 -23.88 -4.54
C GLY A 64 26.39 -23.87 -4.32
N GLN A 65 26.91 -24.89 -3.64
CA GLN A 65 28.35 -25.08 -3.55
C GLN A 65 28.92 -25.28 -4.96
N LYS A 66 29.68 -24.30 -5.42
CA LYS A 66 30.44 -24.42 -6.65
C LYS A 66 31.72 -25.18 -6.33
N PRO A 67 32.01 -26.31 -6.99
CA PRO A 67 33.26 -27.04 -6.76
C PRO A 67 34.43 -26.09 -7.04
N VAL A 68 35.22 -25.82 -6.00
CA VAL A 68 36.42 -24.99 -6.12
C VAL A 68 37.52 -25.88 -6.68
N GLN A 69 38.02 -25.52 -7.86
CA GLN A 69 39.17 -26.19 -8.45
C GLN A 69 40.42 -25.74 -7.69
N ALA A 70 41.05 -26.66 -6.96
CA ALA A 70 42.32 -26.40 -6.29
C ALA A 70 43.39 -26.07 -7.35
N ARG A 71 43.82 -24.81 -7.40
CA ARG A 71 44.84 -24.32 -8.34
C ARG A 71 46.27 -24.45 -7.81
N TYR A 72 46.43 -24.86 -6.56
CA TYR A 72 47.71 -25.01 -5.89
C TYR A 72 47.76 -26.37 -5.19
N SER A 73 48.94 -26.98 -5.21
CA SER A 73 49.25 -28.20 -4.46
C SER A 73 49.47 -27.88 -2.98
N GLU A 74 49.19 -28.84 -2.10
CA GLU A 74 49.43 -28.72 -0.63
C GLU A 74 50.91 -28.57 -0.27
N ASN A 75 51.82 -28.92 -1.20
CA ASN A 75 53.23 -28.59 -1.09
C ASN A 75 53.45 -27.12 -1.43
N ASN A 76 53.41 -26.29 -0.39
CA ASN A 76 54.01 -24.97 -0.37
C ASN A 76 55.53 -25.16 -0.12
N PRO A 77 56.43 -24.60 -0.96
CA PRO A 77 57.87 -24.73 -0.75
C PRO A 77 58.36 -24.11 0.57
#